data_AF-A0A920UG31-F1
#
_entry.id   AF-A0A920UG31-F1
#
_cell.length_a   1.000
_cell.length_b   1.000
_cell.length_c   1.000
_cell.angle_alpha   90.00
_cell.angle_beta   90.00
_cell.angle_gamma   90.00
#
_symmetry.space_group_name_H-M   'P 1'
#
loop_
_entity.id
_entity.type
_entity.pdbx_description
1 polymer ?
#
loop_
_entity_poly.entity_id
_entity_poly.type
_entity_poly.pdbx_seq_one_letter_code
_entity_poly.pdbx_strand_id
1 'polypeptide(L)'
;MAKLIKNVAINIGIAVATEDGLIVPVIHNVDELSLEEITERRKVLVTRTQEGKLRSGDLDSCTFTISNLGMFNVDSFNAIINPPQSAILAVGKIIDKVVPMDGKPAIRPMLTINLSFDHRVIDGARGAHFLETLSNLIENSN
;
A
#
# COMPACT_ATOMS: atom_id res chain seq x y z
N MET A 1 29.66 8.15 -6.52
CA MET A 1 28.33 8.07 -7.17
C MET A 1 27.40 7.29 -6.25
N ALA A 2 26.18 7.74 -6.02
CA ALA A 2 25.21 6.96 -5.26
C ALA A 2 24.80 5.71 -6.06
N LYS A 3 24.79 4.54 -5.43
CA LYS A 3 24.38 3.27 -6.05
C LYS A 3 22.96 2.93 -5.60
N LEU A 4 22.07 2.70 -6.56
CA LEU A 4 20.75 2.16 -6.27
C LEU A 4 20.88 0.68 -5.91
N ILE A 5 20.26 0.28 -4.79
CA ILE A 5 20.15 -1.11 -4.36
C ILE A 5 18.75 -1.57 -4.75
N LYS A 6 18.66 -2.56 -5.64
CA LYS A 6 17.39 -3.20 -5.98
C LYS A 6 17.12 -4.32 -4.98
N ASN A 7 15.97 -4.27 -4.32
CA ASN A 7 15.52 -5.35 -3.47
C ASN A 7 15.10 -6.54 -4.34
N VAL A 8 15.47 -7.76 -3.91
CA VAL A 8 15.10 -9.00 -4.61
C VAL A 8 13.77 -9.54 -4.09
N ALA A 9 13.56 -9.48 -2.77
CA ALA A 9 12.30 -9.86 -2.12
C ALA A 9 11.26 -8.73 -2.21
N ILE A 10 9.98 -9.09 -2.37
CA ILE A 10 8.86 -8.15 -2.31
C ILE A 10 8.20 -8.25 -0.93
N ASN A 11 8.70 -7.44 -0.01
CA ASN A 11 8.20 -7.36 1.36
C ASN A 11 7.34 -6.10 1.52
N ILE A 12 6.07 -6.28 1.88
CA ILE A 12 5.10 -5.20 1.97
C ILE A 12 4.82 -4.87 3.43
N GLY A 13 5.15 -3.64 3.82
CA GLY A 13 4.77 -3.04 5.09
C GLY A 13 3.32 -2.56 5.04
N ILE A 14 2.57 -2.81 6.11
CA ILE A 14 1.19 -2.34 6.24
C ILE A 14 1.12 -1.41 7.43
N ALA A 15 0.71 -0.16 7.23
CA ALA A 15 0.58 0.78 8.34
C ALA A 15 -0.61 0.39 9.24
N VAL A 16 -0.33 0.15 10.53
CA VAL A 16 -1.30 -0.24 11.55
C VAL A 16 -1.29 0.78 12.68
N ALA A 17 -2.45 1.35 12.97
CA ALA A 17 -2.64 2.23 14.12
C ALA A 17 -2.71 1.40 15.42
N THR A 18 -1.97 1.84 16.43
CA THR A 18 -1.96 1.32 17.80
C THR A 18 -2.22 2.46 18.78
N GLU A 19 -2.37 2.16 20.07
CA GLU A 19 -2.52 3.19 21.11
C GLU A 19 -1.28 4.10 21.22
N ASP A 20 -0.09 3.53 20.96
CA ASP A 20 1.20 4.22 21.04
C ASP A 20 1.62 4.94 19.73
N GLY A 21 0.79 4.85 18.67
CA GLY A 21 1.05 5.53 17.41
C GLY A 21 0.86 4.63 16.18
N LEU A 22 1.79 4.74 15.22
CA LEU A 22 1.73 4.01 13.96
C LEU A 22 2.90 3.04 13.85
N ILE A 23 2.61 1.77 13.63
CA ILE A 23 3.60 0.72 13.41
C ILE A 23 3.42 0.15 12.00
N VAL A 24 4.51 -0.20 11.33
CA VAL A 24 4.50 -0.76 9.97
C VAL A 24 5.06 -2.18 10.00
N PRO A 25 4.27 -3.19 10.40
CA PRO A 25 4.68 -4.57 10.29
C PRO A 25 4.72 -5.05 8.83
N VAL A 26 5.52 -6.09 8.56
CA VAL A 26 5.93 -6.52 7.23
C VAL A 26 5.41 -7.91 6.90
N ILE A 27 4.69 -8.04 5.79
CA ILE A 27 4.43 -9.33 5.15
C ILE A 27 5.56 -9.61 4.17
N HIS A 28 6.26 -10.72 4.38
CA HIS A 28 7.43 -11.10 3.59
C HIS A 28 7.06 -11.92 2.35
N ASN A 29 7.82 -11.72 1.26
CA ASN A 29 7.70 -12.41 -0.02
C ASN A 29 6.26 -12.48 -0.52
N VAL A 30 5.57 -11.33 -0.58
CA VAL A 30 4.14 -11.26 -0.91
C VAL A 30 3.84 -11.82 -2.29
N ASP A 31 4.79 -11.72 -3.21
CA ASP A 31 4.70 -12.25 -4.57
C ASP A 31 4.70 -13.78 -4.66
N GLU A 32 5.14 -14.47 -3.61
CA GLU A 32 5.17 -15.93 -3.52
C GLU A 32 3.89 -16.51 -2.88
N LEU A 33 2.95 -15.66 -2.45
CA LEU A 33 1.80 -16.05 -1.65
C LEU A 33 0.49 -16.00 -2.42
N SER A 34 -0.44 -16.89 -2.07
CA SER A 34 -1.84 -16.76 -2.49
C SER A 34 -2.54 -15.61 -1.77
N LEU A 35 -3.69 -15.16 -2.29
CA LEU A 35 -4.49 -14.11 -1.65
C LEU A 35 -5.00 -14.54 -0.26
N GLU A 36 -5.34 -15.83 -0.10
CA GLU A 36 -5.74 -16.42 1.18
C GLU A 36 -4.58 -16.39 2.18
N GLU A 37 -3.37 -16.75 1.75
CA GLU A 37 -2.17 -16.71 2.59
C GLU A 37 -1.82 -15.29 3.01
N ILE A 38 -1.90 -14.32 2.09
CA ILE A 38 -1.70 -12.89 2.40
C ILE A 38 -2.72 -12.44 3.44
N THR A 39 -4.00 -12.81 3.26
CA THR A 39 -5.08 -12.43 4.17
C THR A 39 -4.84 -12.98 5.57
N GLU A 40 -4.46 -14.25 5.70
CA GLU A 40 -4.21 -14.88 6.99
C GLU A 40 -2.97 -14.29 7.68
N ARG A 41 -1.86 -14.14 6.94
CA ARG A 41 -0.65 -13.50 7.48
C ARG A 41 -0.91 -12.08 7.94
N ARG A 42 -1.64 -11.29 7.14
CA ARG A 42 -2.05 -9.93 7.50
C ARG A 42 -2.83 -9.93 8.82
N LYS A 43 -3.85 -10.78 8.97
CA LYS A 43 -4.68 -10.83 10.19
C LYS A 43 -3.82 -11.08 11.42
N VAL A 44 -3.01 -12.14 11.39
CA VAL A 44 -2.10 -12.49 12.49
C VAL A 44 -1.16 -11.34 12.84
N LEU A 45 -0.60 -10.69 11.83
CA LEU A 45 0.37 -9.61 11.98
C LEU A 45 -0.26 -8.34 12.56
N VAL A 46 -1.45 -7.95 12.08
CA VAL A 46 -2.22 -6.82 12.61
C VAL A 46 -2.61 -7.08 14.07
N THR A 47 -3.12 -8.26 14.41
CA THR A 47 -3.46 -8.61 15.79
C THR A 47 -2.24 -8.51 16.71
N ARG A 48 -1.09 -9.08 16.32
CA ARG A 48 0.14 -8.97 17.13
C ARG A 48 0.61 -7.52 17.29
N THR A 49 0.45 -6.70 16.25
CA THR A 49 0.79 -5.28 16.29
C THR A 49 -0.05 -4.53 17.32
N GLN A 50 -1.36 -4.74 17.29
CA GLN A 50 -2.30 -4.11 18.23
C GLN A 50 -2.10 -4.62 19.67
N GLU A 51 -1.71 -5.88 19.85
CA GLU A 51 -1.42 -6.46 21.17
C GLU A 51 -0.01 -6.14 21.70
N GLY A 52 0.84 -5.43 20.94
CA GLY A 52 2.23 -5.17 21.32
C GLY A 52 3.12 -6.41 21.35
N LYS A 53 2.76 -7.48 20.63
CA LYS A 53 3.44 -8.79 20.61
C LYS A 53 4.23 -9.03 19.32
N LEU A 54 4.72 -7.97 18.72
CA LEU A 54 5.55 -8.05 17.51
C LEU A 54 6.90 -8.70 17.82
N ARG A 55 7.36 -9.51 16.88
CA ARG A 55 8.71 -10.09 16.86
C ARG A 55 9.63 -9.14 16.11
N SER A 56 10.94 -9.22 16.33
CA SER A 56 11.92 -8.42 15.59
C SER A 56 11.75 -8.57 14.08
N GLY A 57 11.63 -9.80 13.60
CA GLY A 57 11.43 -10.10 12.17
C GLY A 57 10.08 -9.61 11.61
N ASP A 58 9.12 -9.19 12.43
CA ASP A 58 7.85 -8.63 11.94
C ASP A 58 8.02 -7.19 11.42
N LEU A 59 9.14 -6.52 11.69
CA LEU A 59 9.40 -5.12 11.31
C LEU A 59 10.53 -4.97 10.27
N ASP A 60 11.29 -6.03 10.02
CA ASP A 60 12.52 -5.97 9.25
C ASP A 60 12.28 -6.04 7.73
N SER A 61 13.28 -5.58 6.97
CA SER A 61 13.39 -5.79 5.52
C SER A 61 12.20 -5.31 4.68
N CYS A 62 11.43 -4.33 5.14
CA CYS A 62 10.33 -3.74 4.39
C CYS A 62 10.84 -3.05 3.10
N THR A 63 10.22 -3.35 1.96
CA THR A 63 10.66 -2.82 0.65
C THR A 63 9.70 -1.79 0.06
N PHE A 64 8.41 -1.88 0.40
CA PHE A 64 7.36 -0.95 0.00
C PHE A 64 6.29 -0.92 1.08
N THR A 65 5.65 0.24 1.30
CA THR A 65 4.62 0.39 2.33
C THR A 65 3.27 0.72 1.72
N ILE A 66 2.21 0.14 2.28
CA ILE A 66 0.82 0.51 2.03
C ILE A 66 0.25 1.10 3.33
N SER A 67 -0.37 2.27 3.22
CA SER A 67 -1.08 2.94 4.31
C SER A 67 -2.52 3.17 3.90
N ASN A 68 -3.46 2.63 4.70
CA ASN A 68 -4.89 2.76 4.45
C ASN A 68 -5.53 3.63 5.54
N LEU A 69 -6.02 4.80 5.16
CA LEU A 69 -6.81 5.66 6.04
C LEU A 69 -8.28 5.74 5.62
N GLY A 70 -8.70 4.94 4.64
CA GLY A 70 -10.10 4.85 4.23
C GLY A 70 -11.03 4.40 5.35
N MET A 71 -10.54 3.55 6.27
CA MET A 71 -11.30 3.16 7.47
C MET A 71 -11.57 4.33 8.45
N PHE A 72 -10.83 5.44 8.30
CA PHE A 72 -11.01 6.68 9.07
C PHE A 72 -11.75 7.77 8.26
N ASN A 73 -12.48 7.37 7.22
CA ASN A 73 -13.24 8.28 6.33
C ASN A 73 -12.40 9.31 5.56
N VAL A 74 -11.09 9.08 5.42
CA VAL A 74 -10.19 9.97 4.67
C VAL A 74 -10.35 9.74 3.17
N ASP A 75 -10.67 10.80 2.42
CA ASP A 75 -10.84 10.74 0.95
C ASP A 75 -9.52 10.50 0.20
N SER A 76 -8.45 11.18 0.62
CA SER A 76 -7.09 11.05 0.09
C SER A 76 -6.09 11.65 1.06
N PHE A 77 -4.84 11.18 1.03
CA PHE A 77 -3.74 11.76 1.81
C PHE A 77 -2.40 11.46 1.14
N ASN A 78 -1.40 12.29 1.42
CA ASN A 78 -0.04 12.09 0.94
C ASN A 78 0.78 11.46 2.05
N ALA A 79 1.06 10.16 1.93
CA ALA A 79 1.90 9.47 2.90
C ALA A 79 3.37 9.90 2.74
N ILE A 80 4.08 9.99 3.85
CA ILE A 80 5.53 10.23 3.85
C ILE A 80 6.22 8.89 3.63
N ILE A 81 7.16 8.84 2.68
CA ILE A 81 7.97 7.64 2.40
C ILE A 81 8.70 7.25 3.68
N ASN A 82 8.71 5.97 4.02
CA ASN A 82 9.49 5.43 5.14
C ASN A 82 10.91 5.08 4.66
N PRO A 83 11.94 5.91 4.90
CA PRO A 83 13.28 5.63 4.40
C PRO A 83 13.83 4.36 5.07
N PRO A 84 14.60 3.51 4.36
CA PRO A 84 15.23 3.76 3.06
C PRO A 84 14.38 3.35 1.84
N GLN A 85 13.07 3.13 1.99
CA GLN A 85 12.21 2.79 0.86
C GLN A 85 12.14 3.93 -0.16
N SER A 86 11.79 3.60 -1.41
CA SER A 86 11.69 4.58 -2.50
C SER A 86 10.27 5.07 -2.74
N ALA A 87 9.25 4.43 -2.17
CA ALA A 87 7.85 4.80 -2.36
C ALA A 87 6.93 4.24 -1.26
N ILE A 88 5.75 4.85 -1.14
CA ILE A 88 4.65 4.44 -0.26
C ILE A 88 3.31 4.70 -0.96
N LEU A 89 2.36 3.78 -0.81
CA LEU A 89 1.01 3.90 -1.34
C LEU A 89 0.03 4.29 -0.24
N ALA A 90 -0.73 5.36 -0.46
CA ALA A 90 -1.80 5.82 0.39
C ALA A 90 -3.16 5.46 -0.22
N VAL A 91 -4.02 4.80 0.56
CA VAL A 91 -5.35 4.34 0.14
C VAL A 91 -6.42 5.09 0.94
N GLY A 92 -7.26 5.83 0.23
CA GLY A 92 -8.42 6.53 0.79
C GLY A 92 -9.65 5.63 0.93
N LYS A 93 -10.77 6.21 1.40
CA LYS A 93 -12.04 5.51 1.52
C LYS A 93 -12.63 5.19 0.14
N ILE A 94 -13.42 4.13 0.10
CA ILE A 94 -14.29 3.81 -1.04
C ILE A 94 -15.58 4.62 -0.86
N ILE A 95 -15.97 5.37 -1.89
CA ILE A 95 -17.24 6.09 -1.95
C ILE A 95 -17.90 5.93 -3.31
N ASP A 96 -19.23 5.87 -3.31
CA ASP A 96 -20.01 5.91 -4.54
C ASP A 96 -19.87 7.28 -5.22
N LYS A 97 -19.43 7.28 -6.48
CA LYS A 97 -19.36 8.47 -7.32
C LYS A 97 -20.13 8.25 -8.61
N VAL A 98 -20.71 9.32 -9.13
CA VAL A 98 -21.25 9.34 -10.49
C VAL A 98 -20.08 9.48 -11.45
N VAL A 99 -19.89 8.49 -12.32
CA VAL A 99 -18.82 8.43 -13.33
C VAL A 99 -19.42 8.16 -14.71
N PRO A 100 -18.79 8.65 -15.79
CA PRO A 100 -19.22 8.31 -17.15
C PRO A 100 -18.83 6.86 -17.48
N MET A 101 -19.81 6.07 -17.94
CA MET A 101 -19.65 4.72 -18.47
C MET A 101 -20.36 4.66 -19.82
N ASP A 102 -19.62 4.38 -20.90
CA ASP A 102 -20.18 4.30 -22.27
C ASP A 102 -21.04 5.52 -22.65
N GLY A 103 -20.59 6.72 -22.26
CA GLY A 103 -21.28 7.98 -22.53
C GLY A 103 -22.51 8.25 -21.65
N LYS A 104 -22.77 7.45 -20.61
CA LYS A 104 -23.89 7.62 -19.68
C LYS A 104 -23.41 7.76 -18.23
N PRO A 105 -24.10 8.52 -17.37
CA PRO A 105 -23.77 8.55 -15.94
C PRO A 105 -24.10 7.21 -15.29
N ALA A 106 -23.17 6.68 -14.51
CA ALA A 106 -23.34 5.48 -13.70
C ALA A 106 -22.79 5.71 -12.30
N ILE A 107 -23.40 5.12 -11.28
CA ILE A 107 -22.85 5.11 -9.92
C ILE A 107 -21.87 3.94 -9.81
N ARG A 108 -20.65 4.22 -9.32
CA ARG A 108 -19.61 3.21 -9.09
C ARG A 108 -18.90 3.46 -7.74
N PRO A 109 -18.51 2.39 -7.02
CA PRO A 109 -17.61 2.53 -5.90
C PRO A 109 -16.24 2.97 -6.41
N MET A 110 -15.77 4.12 -5.95
CA MET A 110 -14.48 4.69 -6.34
C MET A 110 -13.61 4.87 -5.10
N LEU A 111 -12.31 4.60 -5.23
CA LEU A 111 -11.31 4.88 -4.21
C LEU A 111 -10.22 5.78 -4.80
N THR A 112 -9.59 6.59 -3.95
CA THR A 112 -8.43 7.41 -4.35
C THR A 112 -7.15 6.74 -3.86
N ILE A 113 -6.17 6.59 -4.74
CA ILE A 113 -4.83 6.10 -4.42
C ILE A 113 -3.81 7.21 -4.69
N ASN A 114 -2.97 7.49 -3.70
CA ASN A 114 -1.85 8.43 -3.85
C ASN A 114 -0.53 7.66 -3.71
N LEU A 115 0.39 7.83 -4.66
CA LEU A 115 1.76 7.29 -4.58
C LEU A 115 2.72 8.43 -4.25
N SER A 116 3.38 8.35 -3.10
CA SER A 116 4.54 9.19 -2.82
C SER A 116 5.80 8.41 -3.18
N PHE A 117 6.71 9.03 -3.93
CA PHE A 117 7.96 8.39 -4.35
C PHE A 117 9.13 9.35 -4.35
N ASP A 118 10.34 8.81 -4.18
CA ASP A 118 11.58 9.58 -4.18
C ASP A 118 11.99 9.90 -5.63
N HIS A 119 11.91 11.17 -6.00
CA HIS A 119 12.23 11.64 -7.36
C HIS A 119 13.70 11.44 -7.76
N ARG A 120 14.59 11.13 -6.81
CA ARG A 120 15.99 10.75 -7.07
C ARG A 120 16.09 9.32 -7.62
N VAL A 121 15.06 8.50 -7.40
CA VAL A 121 15.02 7.07 -7.77
C VAL A 121 13.97 6.81 -8.86
N ILE A 122 12.80 7.43 -8.74
CA ILE A 122 11.63 7.20 -9.60
C ILE A 122 11.26 8.53 -10.28
N ASP A 123 11.17 8.53 -11.60
CA ASP A 123 10.64 9.67 -12.36
C ASP A 123 9.10 9.64 -12.44
N GLY A 124 8.51 10.76 -12.85
CA GLY A 124 7.06 10.91 -12.90
C GLY A 124 6.36 9.95 -13.88
N ALA A 125 7.00 9.61 -15.00
CA ALA A 125 6.43 8.69 -15.97
C ALA A 125 6.37 7.27 -15.40
N ARG A 126 7.44 6.80 -14.74
CA ARG A 126 7.44 5.50 -14.04
C ARG A 126 6.41 5.44 -12.91
N GLY A 127 6.28 6.51 -12.13
CA GLY A 127 5.25 6.60 -11.09
C GLY A 127 3.83 6.51 -11.67
N ALA A 128 3.57 7.20 -12.79
CA ALA A 128 2.29 7.15 -13.49
C ALA A 128 1.98 5.75 -14.04
N HIS A 129 2.94 5.09 -14.70
CA HIS A 129 2.76 3.73 -15.21
C HIS A 129 2.55 2.68 -14.11
N PHE A 130 3.18 2.87 -12.94
CA PHE A 130 2.91 2.02 -11.78
C PHE A 130 1.44 2.14 -11.33
N LEU A 131 0.94 3.37 -11.19
CA LEU A 131 -0.45 3.62 -10.80
C LEU A 131 -1.46 3.12 -11.86
N GLU A 132 -1.16 3.30 -13.14
CA GLU A 132 -1.97 2.77 -14.25
C GLU A 132 -2.06 1.24 -14.19
N THR A 133 -0.92 0.56 -14.01
CA THR A 133 -0.87 -0.90 -13.86
C THR A 133 -1.69 -1.35 -12.65
N LEU A 134 -1.53 -0.67 -11.51
CA LEU A 134 -2.26 -0.99 -10.29
C LEU A 134 -3.78 -0.80 -10.46
N SER A 135 -4.22 0.32 -11.06
CA SER A 135 -5.63 0.59 -11.33
C SER A 135 -6.24 -0.52 -12.19
N ASN A 136 -5.56 -0.89 -13.26
CA ASN A 136 -6.03 -1.93 -14.17
C ASN A 136 -6.18 -3.29 -13.47
N LEU A 137 -5.24 -3.67 -12.59
CA LEU A 137 -5.30 -4.92 -11.83
C LEU A 137 -6.45 -4.93 -10.80
N ILE A 138 -6.72 -3.80 -10.16
CA ILE A 138 -7.83 -3.66 -9.20
C ILE A 138 -9.17 -3.66 -9.91
N GLU A 139 -9.28 -3.00 -11.06
CA GLU A 139 -10.54 -2.87 -11.81
C GLU A 139 -10.89 -4.16 -12.56
N ASN A 140 -9.90 -4.98 -12.93
CA ASN A 140 -10.07 -6.18 -13.75
C ASN A 140 -9.46 -7.43 -13.08
N SER A 141 -9.78 -7.64 -11.80
CA SER A 141 -9.29 -8.79 -11.04
C SER A 141 -9.98 -10.09 -11.51
N ASN A 142 -9.39 -10.78 -12.50
CA ASN A 142 -9.73 -12.14 -12.89
C ASN A 142 -8.61 -13.10 -12.48
#